data_AF-A0A8E2JBP3-F1
#
_entry.id   AF-A0A8E2JBP3-F1
#
_cell.length_a   1.000
_cell.length_b   1.000
_cell.length_c   1.000
_cell.angle_alpha   90.00
_cell.angle_beta   90.00
_cell.angle_gamma   90.00
#
_symmetry.space_group_name_H-M   'P 1'
#
loop_
_entity.id
_entity.type
_entity.pdbx_description
1 polymer ?
#
loop_
_entity_poly.entity_id
_entity_poly.type
_entity_poly.pdbx_seq_one_letter_code
_entity_poly.pdbx_strand_id
1 'polypeptide(L)'
;MGREDGQHRYVPCRRDFLAPQEWPLNKLTQQNATESARTNLPRLPSKIIFNDTSIQERIKAGCESIIAAEPTITEYDTIVGDGNCRHKLRDGAVNVLEFISSQDLSHLPRVVSALVDD
;
A
#
# COMPACT_ATOMS: atom_id res chain seq x y z
N MET A 1 13.35 55.41 19.44
CA MET A 1 13.09 54.89 18.08
C MET A 1 14.29 54.04 17.66
N GLY A 2 14.46 52.86 18.26
CA GLY A 2 15.51 51.90 17.89
C GLY A 2 14.85 50.77 17.11
N ARG A 3 15.29 50.52 15.87
CA ARG A 3 14.78 49.44 15.03
C ARG A 3 15.51 48.15 15.41
N GLU A 4 14.77 47.15 15.84
CA GLU A 4 15.26 45.78 16.03
C GLU A 4 15.07 45.04 14.70
N ASP A 5 16.14 44.96 13.91
CA ASP A 5 16.15 44.19 12.67
C ASP A 5 16.31 42.70 13.03
N GLY A 6 15.17 42.00 13.18
CA GLY A 6 15.07 40.57 13.46
C GLY A 6 15.57 39.71 12.29
N GLN A 7 16.87 39.48 12.22
CA GLN A 7 17.50 38.55 11.29
C GLN A 7 17.06 37.10 11.61
N HIS A 8 15.97 36.64 10.99
CA HIS A 8 15.61 35.22 10.98
C HIS A 8 16.75 34.43 10.33
N ARG A 9 17.58 33.76 11.15
CA ARG A 9 18.64 32.87 10.68
C ARG A 9 17.99 31.68 9.99
N TYR A 10 17.96 31.69 8.66
CA TYR A 10 17.72 30.50 7.87
C TYR A 10 18.87 29.52 8.15
N VAL A 11 18.58 28.43 8.86
CA VAL A 11 19.53 27.32 9.01
C VAL A 11 19.33 26.44 7.79
N PRO A 12 20.27 26.40 6.82
CA PRO A 12 20.11 25.53 5.67
C PRO A 12 20.09 24.08 6.15
N CYS A 13 19.04 23.35 5.77
CA CYS A 13 18.95 21.91 6.00
C CYS A 13 20.21 21.25 5.40
N ARG A 14 20.96 20.48 6.20
CA ARG A 14 22.15 19.78 5.69
C ARG A 14 21.71 18.81 4.61
N ARG A 15 22.34 18.87 3.44
CA ARG A 15 22.02 18.02 2.28
C ARG A 15 22.04 16.53 2.60
N ASP A 16 22.83 16.13 3.58
CA ASP A 16 22.92 14.74 4.06
C ASP A 16 21.59 14.22 4.64
N PHE A 17 20.76 15.10 5.22
CA PHE A 17 19.41 14.74 5.68
C PHE A 17 18.38 14.64 4.56
N LEU A 18 18.71 15.14 3.36
CA LEU A 18 17.86 15.06 2.17
C LEU A 18 18.32 13.94 1.21
N ALA A 19 19.37 13.21 1.57
CA ALA A 19 19.84 12.08 0.78
C ALA A 19 18.81 10.94 0.85
N PRO A 20 18.44 10.33 -0.30
CA PRO A 20 17.58 9.16 -0.32
C PRO A 20 18.17 8.08 0.59
N GLN A 21 17.40 7.66 1.60
CA GLN A 21 17.79 6.52 2.43
C GLN A 21 17.55 5.23 1.65
N GLU A 22 18.44 4.25 1.81
CA GLU A 22 18.20 2.91 1.27
C GLU A 22 16.93 2.33 1.90
N TRP A 23 16.06 1.77 1.05
CA TRP A 23 14.85 1.10 1.54
C TRP A 23 15.25 -0.07 2.44
N PRO A 24 14.69 -0.17 3.65
CA PRO A 24 15.03 -1.26 4.55
C PRO A 24 14.66 -2.60 3.90
N LEU A 25 15.63 -3.51 3.86
CA LEU A 25 15.43 -4.84 3.29
C LEU A 25 14.28 -5.54 4.05
N ASN A 26 13.24 -5.95 3.31
CA ASN A 26 12.13 -6.69 3.88
C ASN A 26 12.62 -8.06 4.39
N LYS A 27 12.56 -8.26 5.71
CA LYS A 27 12.96 -9.50 6.39
C LYS A 27 12.12 -10.71 5.96
N LEU A 28 10.95 -10.51 5.36
CA LEU A 28 10.13 -11.59 4.79
C LEU A 28 10.73 -12.17 3.49
N THR A 29 11.48 -11.38 2.72
CA THR A 29 12.04 -11.83 1.43
C THR A 29 13.12 -12.90 1.61
N GLN A 30 13.78 -12.97 2.78
CA GLN A 30 14.79 -13.99 3.08
C GLN A 30 14.21 -15.38 3.38
N GLN A 31 12.90 -15.54 3.48
CA GLN A 31 12.26 -16.84 3.76
C GLN A 31 11.92 -17.67 2.51
N ASN A 32 12.23 -17.18 1.30
CA ASN A 32 11.90 -17.87 0.05
C ASN A 32 13.08 -18.62 -0.60
N ALA A 33 14.23 -18.76 0.07
CA ALA A 33 15.31 -19.66 -0.37
C ALA A 33 15.31 -20.96 0.46
N THR A 34 14.19 -21.71 0.44
CA THR A 34 14.13 -23.14 0.82
C THR A 34 12.75 -23.69 0.42
N GLU A 35 12.60 -24.04 -0.85
CA GLU A 35 11.38 -24.61 -1.46
C GLU A 35 11.10 -26.08 -1.07
N SER A 36 11.44 -26.54 0.13
CA SER A 36 11.17 -27.92 0.54
C SER A 36 10.91 -28.09 2.03
N ALA A 37 9.90 -27.38 2.55
CA ALA A 37 9.29 -27.70 3.85
C ALA A 37 7.91 -27.02 4.03
N ARG A 38 6.98 -27.13 3.08
CA ARG A 38 5.59 -26.64 3.25
C ARG A 38 4.59 -27.79 3.18
N THR A 39 4.61 -28.71 4.15
CA THR A 39 3.54 -29.73 4.23
C THR A 39 2.99 -30.04 5.62
N ASN A 40 3.44 -29.41 6.72
CA ASN A 40 2.87 -29.72 8.05
C ASN A 40 2.87 -28.54 9.04
N LEU A 41 2.35 -27.38 8.63
CA LEU A 41 1.88 -26.40 9.61
C LEU A 41 0.41 -26.72 9.95
N PRO A 42 0.03 -26.81 11.24
CA PRO A 42 -1.37 -26.96 11.61
C PRO A 42 -2.17 -25.82 10.99
N ARG A 43 -3.14 -26.17 10.14
CA ARG A 43 -4.06 -25.19 9.54
C ARG A 43 -4.95 -24.67 10.66
N LEU A 44 -4.53 -23.56 11.29
CA LEU A 44 -5.37 -22.89 12.26
C LEU A 44 -6.63 -22.40 11.55
N PRO A 45 -7.81 -22.60 12.16
CA PRO A 45 -9.03 -22.06 11.59
C PRO A 45 -8.89 -20.54 11.50
N SER A 46 -9.21 -19.99 10.33
CA SER A 46 -9.23 -18.55 10.13
C SER A 46 -10.20 -17.92 11.12
N LYS A 47 -9.76 -16.90 11.87
CA LYS A 47 -10.64 -16.11 12.76
C LYS A 47 -11.41 -15.02 12.00
N ILE A 48 -11.38 -15.05 10.67
CA ILE A 48 -12.15 -14.15 9.82
C ILE A 48 -13.64 -14.47 10.02
N ILE A 49 -14.38 -13.48 10.51
CA ILE A 49 -15.83 -13.56 10.76
C ILE A 49 -16.67 -13.23 9.52
N PHE A 50 -16.03 -12.97 8.39
CA PHE A 50 -16.67 -12.62 7.12
C PHE A 50 -16.79 -13.86 6.23
N ASN A 51 -17.93 -14.00 5.56
CA ASN A 51 -18.09 -15.00 4.50
C ASN A 51 -17.48 -14.49 3.19
N ASP A 52 -17.21 -15.39 2.25
CA ASP A 52 -16.48 -15.07 1.02
C ASP A 52 -17.16 -13.98 0.18
N THR A 53 -18.49 -14.03 0.07
CA THR A 53 -19.29 -13.01 -0.62
C THR A 53 -19.11 -11.63 0.00
N SER A 54 -19.21 -11.52 1.33
CA SER A 54 -19.04 -10.26 2.05
C SER A 54 -17.62 -9.71 1.92
N ILE A 55 -16.61 -10.57 1.82
CA ILE A 55 -15.23 -10.16 1.57
C ILE A 55 -15.10 -9.63 0.14
N GLN A 56 -15.68 -10.31 -0.85
CA GLN A 56 -15.67 -9.87 -2.24
C GLN A 56 -16.32 -8.48 -2.39
N GLU A 57 -17.49 -8.28 -1.79
CA GLU A 57 -18.20 -7.00 -1.80
C GLU A 57 -17.37 -5.89 -1.16
N ARG A 58 -16.72 -6.18 -0.03
CA ARG A 58 -15.86 -5.21 0.66
C ARG A 58 -14.64 -4.82 -0.16
N ILE A 59 -14.00 -5.78 -0.83
CA ILE A 59 -12.86 -5.50 -1.71
C ILE A 59 -13.33 -4.61 -2.86
N LYS A 60 -14.42 -4.97 -3.53
CA LYS A 60 -14.98 -4.19 -4.64
C LYS A 60 -15.32 -2.76 -4.21
N ALA A 61 -16.08 -2.61 -3.13
CA ALA A 61 -16.48 -1.32 -2.61
C ALA A 61 -15.26 -0.46 -2.19
N GLY A 62 -14.23 -1.07 -1.61
CA GLY A 62 -12.99 -0.38 -1.25
C GLY A 62 -12.24 0.14 -2.48
N CYS A 63 -12.06 -0.69 -3.51
CA CYS A 63 -11.42 -0.29 -4.76
C CYS A 63 -12.20 0.82 -5.48
N GLU A 64 -13.52 0.69 -5.59
CA GLU A 64 -14.39 1.72 -6.18
C GLU A 64 -14.31 3.05 -5.41
N SER A 65 -14.27 2.98 -4.07
CA SER A 65 -14.11 4.17 -3.23
C SER A 65 -12.78 4.87 -3.46
N ILE A 66 -11.68 4.13 -3.62
CA ILE A 66 -10.36 4.70 -3.93
C ILE A 66 -10.39 5.37 -5.30
N ILE A 67 -10.95 4.72 -6.31
CA ILE A 67 -11.06 5.26 -7.68
C ILE A 67 -11.88 6.57 -7.66
N ALA A 68 -12.99 6.60 -6.94
CA ALA A 68 -13.83 7.80 -6.83
C ALA A 68 -13.14 8.93 -6.03
N ALA A 69 -12.35 8.59 -5.01
CA ALA A 69 -11.65 9.54 -4.16
C ALA A 69 -10.34 10.07 -4.77
N GLU A 70 -9.93 9.59 -5.94
CA GLU A 70 -8.67 9.96 -6.59
C GLU A 70 -8.42 11.48 -6.63
N PRO A 71 -9.39 12.35 -6.99
CA PRO A 71 -9.15 13.79 -7.04
C PRO A 71 -8.88 14.40 -5.66
N THR A 72 -9.54 13.91 -4.61
CA THR A 72 -9.32 14.39 -3.24
C THR A 72 -7.99 13.90 -2.69
N ILE A 73 -7.62 12.64 -2.97
CA ILE A 73 -6.30 12.09 -2.61
C ILE A 73 -5.19 12.89 -3.32
N THR A 74 -5.41 13.28 -4.57
CA THR A 74 -4.51 14.14 -5.37
C THR A 74 -4.25 15.47 -4.70
N GLU A 75 -5.30 16.15 -4.25
CA GLU A 75 -5.20 17.44 -3.60
C GLU A 75 -4.31 17.33 -2.35
N TYR A 76 -4.55 16.33 -1.50
CA TYR A 76 -3.76 16.12 -0.29
C TYR A 76 -2.31 15.76 -0.58
N ASP A 77 -2.05 14.84 -1.51
CA ASP A 77 -0.70 14.42 -1.87
C ASP A 77 0.09 15.53 -2.58
N THR A 78 -0.58 16.46 -3.25
CA THR A 78 0.07 17.64 -3.84
C THR A 78 0.48 18.66 -2.77
N ILE A 79 -0.28 18.79 -1.67
CA ILE A 79 0.01 19.77 -0.61
C ILE A 79 1.20 19.32 0.25
N VAL A 80 1.29 18.04 0.60
CA VAL A 80 2.28 17.52 1.57
C VAL A 80 3.23 16.44 1.02
N GLY A 81 3.07 16.04 -0.25
CA GLY A 81 3.80 14.92 -0.87
C GLY A 81 4.41 15.27 -2.23
N ASP A 82 4.65 14.23 -3.03
CA ASP A 82 5.20 14.34 -4.40
C ASP A 82 4.11 14.28 -5.49
N GLY A 83 2.85 14.16 -5.07
CA GLY A 83 1.66 14.12 -5.90
C GLY A 83 1.44 12.80 -6.66
N ASN A 84 2.34 11.81 -6.60
CA ASN A 84 2.19 10.62 -7.45
C ASN A 84 1.41 9.47 -6.80
N CYS A 85 1.11 9.51 -5.51
CA CYS A 85 0.41 8.44 -4.80
C CYS A 85 -0.98 8.19 -5.39
N ARG A 86 -1.65 9.24 -5.89
CA ARG A 86 -2.99 9.16 -6.51
C ARG A 86 -3.09 8.13 -7.63
N HIS A 87 -2.17 8.16 -8.58
CA HIS A 87 -2.22 7.33 -9.77
C HIS A 87 -1.90 5.88 -9.39
N LYS A 88 -0.91 5.69 -8.52
CA LYS A 88 -0.52 4.36 -8.04
C LYS A 88 -1.66 3.69 -7.26
N LEU A 89 -2.38 4.45 -6.42
CA LEU A 89 -3.51 3.93 -5.67
C LEU A 89 -4.70 3.60 -6.57
N ARG A 90 -5.05 4.49 -7.49
CA ARG A 90 -6.11 4.26 -8.48
C ARG A 90 -5.79 3.04 -9.36
N ASP A 91 -4.61 3.01 -9.96
CA ASP A 91 -4.22 1.96 -10.89
C ASP A 91 -4.11 0.61 -10.18
N GLY A 92 -3.60 0.58 -8.94
CA GLY A 92 -3.64 -0.61 -8.11
C GLY A 92 -5.07 -1.08 -7.83
N ALA A 93 -5.99 -0.17 -7.52
CA ALA A 93 -7.40 -0.52 -7.30
C ALA A 93 -8.08 -1.06 -8.56
N VAL A 94 -7.78 -0.49 -9.73
CA VAL A 94 -8.27 -0.98 -11.04
C VAL A 94 -7.73 -2.40 -11.30
N ASN A 95 -6.42 -2.63 -11.11
CA ASN A 95 -5.80 -3.93 -11.32
C ASN A 95 -6.38 -5.00 -10.39
N VAL A 96 -6.61 -4.66 -9.12
CA VAL A 96 -7.27 -5.57 -8.16
C VAL A 96 -8.67 -5.94 -8.66
N LEU A 97 -9.49 -4.96 -9.08
CA LEU A 97 -10.84 -5.21 -9.58
C LEU A 97 -10.84 -6.10 -10.81
N GLU A 98 -9.94 -5.84 -11.77
CA GLU A 98 -9.79 -6.65 -12.97
C GLU A 98 -9.40 -8.09 -12.62
N PHE A 99 -8.40 -8.27 -11.77
CA PHE A 99 -7.94 -9.58 -11.33
C PHE A 99 -9.05 -10.38 -10.64
N ILE A 100 -9.72 -9.81 -9.64
CA ILE A 100 -10.73 -10.55 -8.87
C ILE A 100 -12.04 -10.79 -9.64
N SER A 101 -12.27 -10.09 -10.77
CA SER A 101 -13.50 -10.23 -11.57
C SER A 101 -13.67 -11.65 -12.15
N SER A 102 -12.56 -12.36 -12.35
CA SER A 102 -12.52 -13.70 -12.97
C SER A 102 -12.15 -14.82 -11.99
N GLN A 103 -11.99 -14.52 -10.70
CA GLN A 103 -11.45 -15.45 -9.71
C GLN A 103 -12.49 -15.97 -8.71
N ASP A 104 -12.27 -17.21 -8.24
CA ASP A 104 -13.01 -17.78 -7.11
C ASP A 104 -12.39 -17.34 -5.77
N LEU A 105 -13.07 -16.44 -5.08
CA LEU A 105 -12.60 -15.85 -3.82
C LEU A 105 -12.86 -16.72 -2.58
N SER A 106 -13.45 -17.92 -2.74
CA SER A 106 -13.63 -18.91 -1.66
C SER A 106 -12.29 -19.33 -1.03
N HIS A 107 -11.18 -19.09 -1.74
CA HIS A 107 -9.81 -19.30 -1.28
C HIS A 107 -9.01 -18.00 -1.23
N LEU A 108 -9.60 -16.94 -0.66
CA LEU A 108 -9.05 -15.58 -0.65
C LEU A 108 -7.55 -15.48 -0.35
N PRO A 109 -6.97 -16.10 0.70
CA PRO A 109 -5.54 -15.93 0.99
C PRO A 109 -4.64 -16.42 -0.14
N ARG A 110 -5.06 -17.49 -0.83
CA ARG A 110 -4.33 -18.03 -1.98
C ARG A 110 -4.44 -17.10 -3.19
N VAL A 111 -5.65 -16.63 -3.48
CA VAL A 111 -5.92 -15.75 -4.63
C VAL A 111 -5.20 -14.41 -4.49
N VAL A 112 -5.22 -13.81 -3.30
CA VAL A 112 -4.51 -12.55 -3.05
C VAL A 112 -3.00 -12.72 -3.08
N SER A 113 -2.46 -13.88 -2.68
CA SER A 113 -1.02 -14.16 -2.85
C SER A 113 -0.63 -14.17 -4.33
N ALA A 114 -1.45 -14.81 -5.18
CA ALA A 114 -1.18 -14.88 -6.62
C ALA A 114 -1.16 -13.50 -7.29
N LEU A 115 -1.99 -12.55 -6.83
CA LEU A 115 -1.99 -11.17 -7.33
C LEU A 115 -0.66 -10.43 -7.14
N VAL A 116 0.13 -10.81 -6.13
CA VAL A 116 1.42 -10.15 -5.81
C VAL A 116 2.60 -10.80 -6.53
N ASP A 117 2.42 -12.05 -6.96
CA ASP A 117 3.46 -12.84 -7.62
C ASP A 117 3.49 -12.64 -9.15
N ASP A 118 2.45 -11.99 -9.73
CA ASP A 118 2.35 -11.58 -11.15
C ASP A 118 2.97 -10.18 -11.41
#